data_AF-A0A258KC34-F1
#
_entry.id   AF-A0A258KC34-F1
#
_cell.length_a   1.000
_cell.length_b   1.000
_cell.length_c   1.000
_cell.angle_alpha   90.00
_cell.angle_beta   90.00
_cell.angle_gamma   90.00
#
_symmetry.space_group_name_H-M   'P 1'
#
loop_
_entity.id
_entity.type
_entity.pdbx_description
1 polymer ?
#
loop_
_entity_poly.entity_id
_entity_poly.type
_entity_poly.pdbx_seq_one_letter_code
_entity_poly.pdbx_strand_id
1 'polypeptide(L)'
;MHIFSRARVVLMTAAVALTTVVAGCETPPAPPPVVAAPPAPPPITLSNALVERASAYRGYMARAGAIDPKFQNGDQIQSSLKVGVAYEPKQLLSGVTAYAAVIALQDPAFVGAVRSFAADPTQRQQVIAQLVADPAYAVGFKGSDTAAGLVIDTLGAEGLKVYTAGKAVKQAAYDVQHSSWSKASVQDRDGRLAYAKTMSAIPALGDTSDVAALQQASVGAQPLSLTPRSASGPYSPVVIRGLA
;
A
#
# COMPACT_ATOMS: atom_id res chain seq x y z
N MET A 1 -56.23 44.79 19.99
CA MET A 1 -55.03 44.41 19.22
C MET A 1 -55.48 44.05 17.80
N HIS A 2 -54.95 44.76 16.80
CA HIS A 2 -55.27 44.77 15.35
C HIS A 2 -55.52 43.35 14.78
N ILE A 3 -56.62 42.98 14.12
CA ILE A 3 -57.41 43.45 12.95
C ILE A 3 -56.68 43.37 11.59
N PHE A 4 -57.30 42.57 10.72
CA PHE A 4 -56.98 42.21 9.33
C PHE A 4 -57.00 43.37 8.30
N SER A 5 -56.33 43.09 7.17
CA SER A 5 -56.67 43.47 5.77
C SER A 5 -56.17 44.81 5.22
N ARG A 6 -55.41 44.77 4.12
CA ARG A 6 -55.89 45.11 2.75
C ARG A 6 -54.77 45.17 1.72
N ALA A 7 -55.05 44.56 0.56
CA ALA A 7 -54.33 44.67 -0.69
C ALA A 7 -54.38 46.09 -1.27
N ARG A 8 -53.34 46.48 -2.03
CA ARG A 8 -53.48 47.42 -3.15
C ARG A 8 -52.61 47.01 -4.34
N VAL A 9 -53.34 46.78 -5.42
CA VAL A 9 -52.94 46.64 -6.81
C VAL A 9 -52.38 47.97 -7.33
N VAL A 10 -51.29 47.93 -8.10
CA VAL A 10 -51.04 48.93 -9.15
C VAL A 10 -50.70 48.20 -10.44
N LEU A 11 -51.67 48.31 -11.35
CA LEU A 11 -51.63 48.00 -12.78
C LEU A 11 -50.76 49.05 -13.49
N MET A 12 -49.95 48.69 -14.48
CA MET A 12 -49.58 49.50 -15.67
C MET A 12 -48.85 48.57 -16.66
N THR A 13 -49.58 47.97 -17.59
CA THR A 13 -49.68 48.34 -19.03
C THR A 13 -48.43 48.02 -19.85
N ALA A 14 -48.56 46.94 -20.62
CA ALA A 14 -47.67 46.56 -21.70
C ALA A 14 -47.70 47.57 -22.85
N ALA A 15 -46.53 47.92 -23.37
CA ALA A 15 -46.36 48.54 -24.68
C ALA A 15 -45.47 47.62 -25.52
N VAL A 16 -46.08 46.96 -26.50
CA VAL A 16 -45.38 46.25 -27.57
C VAL A 16 -44.87 47.29 -28.55
N ALA A 17 -43.54 47.40 -28.69
CA ALA A 17 -42.92 48.12 -29.79
C ALA A 17 -42.11 47.11 -30.62
N LEU A 18 -42.67 46.73 -31.78
CA LEU A 18 -41.89 46.13 -32.87
C LEU A 18 -41.00 47.24 -33.45
N THR A 19 -39.69 47.12 -33.25
CA THR A 19 -38.70 47.84 -34.04
C THR A 19 -37.81 46.85 -34.76
N THR A 20 -38.04 46.72 -36.07
CA THR A 20 -37.14 46.10 -37.03
C THR A 20 -35.83 46.89 -37.06
N VAL A 21 -34.75 46.31 -36.51
CA VAL A 21 -33.39 46.84 -36.69
C VAL A 21 -32.70 46.03 -37.78
N VAL A 22 -32.13 46.81 -38.69
CA VAL A 22 -31.44 46.47 -39.93
C VAL A 22 -30.31 45.47 -39.70
N ALA A 23 -30.17 44.53 -40.65
CA ALA A 23 -29.05 43.60 -40.74
C ALA A 23 -27.72 44.35 -40.86
N GLY A 24 -26.97 44.39 -39.76
CA GLY A 24 -25.53 44.59 -39.76
C GLY A 24 -24.87 43.24 -39.46
N CYS A 25 -24.16 42.68 -40.43
CA CYS A 25 -23.36 41.47 -40.26
C CYS A 25 -22.12 41.77 -39.40
N GLU A 26 -22.24 41.73 -38.08
CA GLU A 26 -21.10 41.43 -37.22
C GLU A 26 -21.14 39.95 -36.86
N THR A 27 -20.20 39.19 -37.41
CA THR A 27 -19.95 37.81 -37.03
C THR A 27 -19.52 37.80 -35.56
N PRO A 28 -20.26 37.13 -34.65
CA PRO A 28 -19.82 36.98 -33.27
C PRO A 28 -18.45 36.30 -33.26
N PRO A 29 -17.47 36.76 -32.45
CA PRO A 29 -16.18 36.11 -32.36
C PRO A 29 -16.39 34.65 -31.98
N ALA A 30 -15.78 33.75 -32.76
CA ALA A 30 -15.88 32.32 -32.55
C ALA A 30 -15.56 32.00 -31.08
N PRO A 31 -16.36 31.15 -30.41
CA PRO A 31 -16.01 30.66 -29.09
C PRO A 31 -14.57 30.13 -29.13
N PRO A 32 -13.71 30.47 -28.16
CA PRO A 32 -12.37 29.93 -28.12
C PRO A 32 -12.48 28.40 -28.22
N PRO A 33 -11.65 27.75 -29.06
CA PRO A 33 -11.70 26.31 -29.21
C PRO A 33 -11.59 25.71 -27.81
N VAL A 34 -12.62 24.95 -27.42
CA VAL A 34 -12.57 24.09 -26.24
C VAL A 34 -11.43 23.12 -26.50
N VAL A 35 -10.24 23.45 -26.01
CA VAL A 35 -9.11 22.53 -25.98
C VAL A 35 -9.60 21.41 -25.09
N ALA A 36 -9.97 20.27 -25.69
CA ALA A 36 -10.36 19.10 -24.94
C ALA A 36 -9.22 18.81 -23.97
N ALA A 37 -9.50 18.87 -22.66
CA ALA A 37 -8.51 18.56 -21.66
C ALA A 37 -7.91 17.19 -22.01
N PRO A 38 -6.57 17.05 -22.02
CA PRO A 38 -5.94 15.78 -22.30
C PRO A 38 -6.60 14.68 -21.46
N PRO A 39 -6.91 13.50 -22.04
CA PRO A 39 -7.55 12.43 -21.30
C PRO A 39 -6.77 12.15 -20.02
N ALA A 40 -7.50 12.06 -18.90
CA ALA A 40 -6.88 11.85 -17.60
C ALA A 40 -5.95 10.63 -17.65
N PRO A 41 -4.74 10.71 -17.07
CA PRO A 41 -3.83 9.58 -17.05
C PRO A 41 -4.54 8.35 -16.45
N PRO A 42 -4.29 7.15 -16.98
CA PRO A 42 -4.89 5.94 -16.43
C PRO A 42 -4.55 5.83 -14.93
N PRO A 43 -5.49 5.36 -14.09
CA PRO A 43 -5.23 5.21 -12.67
C PRO A 43 -4.10 4.20 -12.47
N ILE A 44 -3.20 4.49 -11.53
CA ILE A 44 -2.25 3.48 -11.05
C ILE A 44 -3.03 2.54 -10.15
N THR A 45 -3.13 1.28 -10.55
CA THR A 45 -3.75 0.24 -9.74
C THR A 45 -2.78 -0.93 -9.62
N LEU A 46 -2.57 -1.39 -8.40
CA LEU A 46 -1.93 -2.68 -8.18
C LEU A 46 -2.97 -3.79 -8.39
N SER A 47 -2.52 -4.95 -8.86
CA SER A 47 -3.38 -6.13 -8.90
C SER A 47 -3.80 -6.53 -7.49
N ASN A 48 -5.04 -6.99 -7.31
CA ASN A 48 -5.53 -7.49 -6.01
C ASN A 48 -4.61 -8.57 -5.43
N ALA A 49 -4.05 -9.42 -6.29
CA ALA A 49 -3.10 -10.46 -5.88
C ALA A 49 -1.79 -9.89 -5.30
N LEU A 50 -1.32 -8.73 -5.72
CA LEU A 50 -0.15 -8.08 -5.11
C LEU A 50 -0.50 -7.52 -3.73
N VAL A 51 -1.65 -6.86 -3.61
CA VAL A 51 -2.11 -6.29 -2.35
C VAL A 51 -2.37 -7.38 -1.30
N GLU A 52 -2.96 -8.51 -1.71
CA GLU A 52 -3.14 -9.68 -0.86
C GLU A 52 -1.80 -10.23 -0.33
N ARG A 53 -0.80 -10.36 -1.20
CA ARG A 53 0.54 -10.84 -0.81
C ARG A 53 1.26 -9.86 0.12
N ALA A 54 1.14 -8.56 -0.15
CA ALA A 54 1.68 -7.51 0.72
C ALA A 54 1.05 -7.58 2.11
N SER A 55 -0.27 -7.78 2.18
CA SER A 55 -0.98 -7.93 3.45
C SER A 55 -0.57 -9.19 4.21
N ALA A 56 -0.44 -10.34 3.51
CA ALA A 56 0.02 -11.58 4.13
C ALA A 56 1.41 -11.40 4.78
N TYR A 57 2.33 -10.71 4.09
CA TYR A 57 3.64 -10.36 4.65
C TYR A 57 3.52 -9.49 5.91
N ARG A 58 2.80 -8.36 5.84
CA ARG A 58 2.64 -7.45 6.98
C ARG A 58 2.01 -8.14 8.18
N GLY A 59 0.97 -8.93 7.94
CA GLY A 59 0.29 -9.70 8.97
C GLY A 59 1.23 -10.67 9.67
N TYR A 60 2.08 -11.39 8.93
CA TYR A 60 3.11 -12.25 9.52
C TYR A 60 4.12 -11.44 10.34
N MET A 61 4.69 -10.37 9.78
CA MET A 61 5.69 -9.54 10.47
C MET A 61 5.15 -8.94 11.76
N ALA A 62 3.90 -8.48 11.76
CA ALA A 62 3.23 -7.95 12.94
C ALA A 62 3.06 -9.02 14.03
N ARG A 63 2.56 -10.21 13.67
CA ARG A 63 2.36 -11.31 14.62
C ARG A 63 3.69 -11.87 15.16
N ALA A 64 4.67 -12.10 14.29
CA ALA A 64 5.98 -12.60 14.67
C ALA A 64 6.74 -11.60 15.57
N GLY A 65 6.65 -10.30 15.27
CA GLY A 65 7.24 -9.24 16.09
C GLY A 65 6.55 -9.03 17.44
N ALA A 66 5.34 -9.58 17.63
CA ALA A 66 4.55 -9.48 18.85
C ALA A 66 4.66 -10.71 19.77
N ILE A 67 5.52 -11.69 19.45
CA ILE A 67 5.74 -12.87 20.31
C ILE A 67 6.30 -12.40 21.66
N ASP A 68 5.56 -12.68 22.75
CA ASP A 68 5.99 -12.38 24.12
C ASP A 68 6.99 -13.46 24.61
N PRO A 69 8.20 -13.09 25.03
CA PRO A 69 9.19 -14.03 25.56
C PRO A 69 8.89 -14.53 26.98
N LYS A 70 7.91 -13.97 27.71
CA LYS A 70 7.61 -14.30 29.12
C LYS A 70 6.79 -15.58 29.27
N PHE A 71 7.38 -16.71 28.88
CA PHE A 71 6.73 -18.01 28.94
C PHE A 71 6.53 -18.50 30.39
N GLN A 72 5.29 -18.86 30.71
CA GLN A 72 4.89 -19.40 32.01
C GLN A 72 4.58 -20.91 31.96
N ASN A 73 4.43 -21.47 30.76
CA ASN A 73 4.15 -22.88 30.53
C ASN A 73 4.43 -23.30 29.07
N GLY A 74 4.35 -24.60 28.80
CA GLY A 74 4.58 -25.18 27.47
C GLY A 74 3.52 -24.79 26.42
N ASP A 75 2.29 -24.47 26.83
CA ASP A 75 1.20 -24.09 25.93
C ASP A 75 1.45 -22.71 25.31
N GLN A 76 2.01 -21.77 26.08
CA GLN A 76 2.42 -20.45 25.56
C GLN A 76 3.56 -20.57 24.54
N ILE A 77 4.52 -21.48 24.77
CA ILE A 77 5.55 -21.80 23.77
C ILE A 77 4.90 -22.38 22.51
N GLN A 78 3.96 -23.31 22.67
CA GLN A 78 3.25 -23.90 21.53
C GLN A 78 2.51 -22.84 20.72
N SER A 79 1.76 -21.96 21.38
CA SER A 79 1.04 -20.86 20.74
C SER A 79 1.99 -19.95 19.94
N SER A 80 3.12 -19.57 20.55
CA SER A 80 4.14 -18.74 19.90
C SER A 80 4.82 -19.44 18.73
N LEU A 81 5.07 -20.75 18.84
CA LEU A 81 5.59 -21.56 17.74
C LEU A 81 4.62 -21.57 16.57
N LYS A 82 3.30 -21.70 16.81
CA LYS A 82 2.30 -21.65 15.73
C LYS A 82 2.38 -20.35 14.94
N VAL A 83 2.63 -19.21 15.61
CA VAL A 83 2.85 -17.93 14.94
C VAL A 83 4.16 -17.94 14.15
N GLY A 84 5.26 -18.36 14.79
CA GLY A 84 6.59 -18.33 14.19
C GLY A 84 6.74 -19.20 12.94
N VAL A 85 5.97 -20.30 12.83
CA VAL A 85 6.01 -21.19 11.66
C VAL A 85 4.96 -20.87 10.59
N ALA A 86 4.06 -19.93 10.84
CA ALA A 86 2.93 -19.61 9.96
C ALA A 86 3.32 -18.68 8.80
N TYR A 87 4.35 -19.07 8.04
CA TYR A 87 4.72 -18.43 6.79
C TYR A 87 5.21 -19.45 5.76
N GLU A 88 4.79 -19.28 4.51
CA GLU A 88 5.36 -20.00 3.38
C GLU A 88 6.54 -19.17 2.80
N PRO A 89 7.75 -19.74 2.65
CA PRO A 89 8.93 -18.97 2.27
C PRO A 89 8.83 -18.21 0.94
N LYS A 90 8.26 -18.80 -0.12
CA LYS A 90 8.14 -18.13 -1.41
C LYS A 90 7.11 -16.99 -1.35
N GLN A 91 6.02 -17.19 -0.64
CA GLN A 91 5.02 -16.17 -0.39
C GLN A 91 5.60 -15.03 0.44
N LEU A 92 6.40 -15.31 1.46
CA LEU A 92 7.03 -14.28 2.28
C LEU A 92 7.94 -13.38 1.43
N LEU A 93 8.76 -13.97 0.55
CA LEU A 93 9.66 -13.23 -0.36
C LEU A 93 8.89 -12.42 -1.42
N SER A 94 7.82 -12.98 -1.99
CA SER A 94 6.98 -12.24 -2.93
C SER A 94 6.16 -11.15 -2.24
N GLY A 95 5.71 -11.38 -1.02
CA GLY A 95 4.94 -10.46 -0.20
C GLY A 95 5.76 -9.24 0.25
N VAL A 96 7.02 -9.42 0.65
CA VAL A 96 7.89 -8.27 0.97
C VAL A 96 8.13 -7.39 -0.25
N THR A 97 8.28 -7.99 -1.43
CA THR A 97 8.45 -7.24 -2.70
C THR A 97 7.17 -6.50 -3.05
N ALA A 98 6.01 -7.15 -2.94
CA ALA A 98 4.72 -6.53 -3.16
C ALA A 98 4.45 -5.38 -2.18
N TYR A 99 4.84 -5.54 -0.92
CA TYR A 99 4.70 -4.47 0.07
C TYR A 99 5.65 -3.30 -0.20
N ALA A 100 6.89 -3.59 -0.61
CA ALA A 100 7.83 -2.57 -1.06
C ALA A 100 7.27 -1.73 -2.22
N ALA A 101 6.54 -2.35 -3.16
CA ALA A 101 5.85 -1.62 -4.22
C ALA A 101 4.75 -0.70 -3.70
N VAL A 102 3.92 -1.15 -2.73
CA VAL A 102 2.92 -0.27 -2.10
C VAL A 102 3.59 0.92 -1.40
N ILE A 103 4.72 0.69 -0.72
CA ILE A 103 5.50 1.74 -0.05
C ILE A 103 6.09 2.73 -1.08
N ALA A 104 6.67 2.24 -2.18
CA ALA A 104 7.22 3.08 -3.23
C ALA A 104 6.17 3.99 -3.87
N LEU A 105 4.93 3.49 -4.03
CA LEU A 105 3.79 4.29 -4.52
C LEU A 105 3.38 5.43 -3.58
N GLN A 106 3.91 5.47 -2.34
CA GLN A 106 3.69 6.60 -1.43
C GLN A 106 4.57 7.81 -1.77
N ASP A 107 5.58 7.65 -2.63
CA ASP A 107 6.43 8.76 -3.07
C ASP A 107 5.82 9.47 -4.30
N PRO A 108 5.38 10.74 -4.18
CA PRO A 108 4.75 11.45 -5.28
C PRO A 108 5.72 11.80 -6.43
N ALA A 109 7.02 11.96 -6.15
CA ALA A 109 8.01 12.26 -7.19
C ALA A 109 8.27 11.03 -8.06
N PHE A 110 8.40 9.87 -7.42
CA PHE A 110 8.51 8.57 -8.07
C PHE A 110 7.26 8.25 -8.89
N VAL A 111 6.07 8.39 -8.31
CA VAL A 111 4.79 8.20 -9.02
C VAL A 111 4.67 9.15 -10.21
N GLY A 112 5.06 10.42 -10.05
CA GLY A 112 5.09 11.40 -11.14
C GLY A 112 6.01 10.98 -12.29
N ALA A 113 7.20 10.47 -11.97
CA ALA A 113 8.15 9.96 -12.95
C ALA A 113 7.59 8.77 -13.72
N VAL A 114 7.01 7.78 -13.02
CA VAL A 114 6.40 6.60 -13.65
C VAL A 114 5.23 6.99 -14.55
N ARG A 115 4.38 7.93 -14.12
CA ARG A 115 3.26 8.45 -14.93
C ARG A 115 3.71 9.13 -16.21
N SER A 116 4.90 9.74 -16.23
CA SER A 116 5.43 10.40 -17.43
C SER A 116 5.63 9.42 -18.59
N PHE A 117 6.01 8.17 -18.29
CA PHE A 117 6.17 7.12 -19.30
C PHE A 117 4.83 6.52 -19.77
N ALA A 118 3.75 6.73 -19.01
CA ALA A 118 2.44 6.19 -19.35
C ALA A 118 1.74 6.99 -20.46
N ALA A 119 2.21 8.19 -20.81
CA ALA A 119 1.58 9.03 -21.82
C ALA A 119 1.64 8.43 -23.24
N ASP A 120 2.76 7.79 -23.60
CA ASP A 120 2.99 7.15 -24.89
C ASP A 120 2.96 5.61 -24.77
N PRO A 121 2.07 4.89 -25.49
CA PRO A 121 2.02 3.43 -25.50
C PRO A 121 3.36 2.76 -25.89
N THR A 122 4.11 3.32 -26.83
CA THR A 122 5.39 2.74 -27.28
C THR A 122 6.45 2.90 -26.20
N GLN A 123 6.57 4.09 -25.62
CA GLN A 123 7.46 4.35 -24.48
C GLN A 123 7.11 3.45 -23.28
N ARG A 124 5.81 3.30 -22.98
CA ARG A 124 5.34 2.42 -21.91
C ARG A 124 5.80 0.96 -22.11
N GLN A 125 5.65 0.43 -23.32
CA GLN A 125 6.08 -0.94 -23.64
C GLN A 125 7.61 -1.09 -23.54
N GLN A 126 8.37 -0.09 -23.97
CA GLN A 126 9.83 -0.07 -23.83
C GLN A 126 10.25 -0.09 -22.36
N VAL A 127 9.64 0.75 -21.52
CA VAL A 127 9.93 0.77 -20.08
C VAL A 127 9.59 -0.56 -19.41
N ILE A 128 8.44 -1.17 -19.75
CA ILE A 128 8.07 -2.51 -19.26
C ILE A 128 9.13 -3.54 -19.65
N ALA A 129 9.57 -3.55 -20.91
CA ALA A 129 10.60 -4.48 -21.38
C ALA A 129 11.93 -4.30 -20.64
N GLN A 130 12.34 -3.06 -20.37
CA GLN A 130 13.54 -2.75 -19.60
C GLN A 130 13.43 -3.23 -18.14
N LEU A 131 12.29 -2.98 -17.48
CA LEU A 131 12.07 -3.44 -16.10
C LEU A 131 12.03 -4.96 -15.97
N VAL A 132 11.48 -5.66 -16.96
CA VAL A 132 11.46 -7.13 -17.01
C VAL A 132 12.87 -7.69 -17.23
N ALA A 133 13.68 -7.05 -18.08
CA ALA A 133 15.05 -7.47 -18.35
C ALA A 133 16.00 -7.16 -17.18
N ASP A 134 15.88 -5.97 -16.59
CA ASP A 134 16.67 -5.50 -15.47
C ASP A 134 15.83 -4.59 -14.53
N PRO A 135 15.38 -5.13 -13.38
CA PRO A 135 14.67 -4.34 -12.37
C PRO A 135 15.46 -3.13 -11.84
N ALA A 136 16.79 -3.12 -11.96
CA ALA A 136 17.60 -1.96 -11.56
C ALA A 136 17.33 -0.72 -12.44
N TYR A 137 16.68 -0.89 -13.59
CA TYR A 137 16.22 0.22 -14.43
C TYR A 137 15.34 1.23 -13.65
N ALA A 138 14.53 0.75 -12.69
CA ALA A 138 13.69 1.58 -11.85
C ALA A 138 14.48 2.56 -10.95
N VAL A 139 15.74 2.23 -10.65
CA VAL A 139 16.64 3.09 -9.86
C VAL A 139 17.00 4.37 -10.62
N GLY A 140 16.94 4.36 -11.95
CA GLY A 140 17.18 5.55 -12.77
C GLY A 140 16.02 6.56 -12.76
N PHE A 141 14.87 6.22 -12.20
CA PHE A 141 13.71 7.11 -12.21
C PHE A 141 13.89 8.25 -11.20
N LYS A 142 13.34 9.43 -11.55
CA LYS A 142 13.28 10.55 -10.61
C LYS A 142 12.47 10.14 -9.37
N GLY A 143 12.99 10.43 -8.17
CA GLY A 143 12.37 10.05 -6.90
C GLY A 143 12.62 8.60 -6.48
N SER A 144 13.44 7.84 -7.22
CA SER A 144 13.80 6.47 -6.83
C SER A 144 14.57 6.40 -5.52
N ASP A 145 15.34 7.44 -5.17
CA ASP A 145 16.12 7.56 -3.95
C ASP A 145 15.25 7.81 -2.72
N THR A 146 14.23 8.66 -2.85
CA THR A 146 13.24 8.90 -1.79
C THR A 146 12.29 7.72 -1.61
N ALA A 147 11.81 7.14 -2.70
CA ALA A 147 11.03 5.90 -2.67
C ALA A 147 11.83 4.74 -2.06
N ALA A 148 13.09 4.57 -2.43
CA ALA A 148 13.98 3.58 -1.82
C ALA A 148 14.16 3.81 -0.32
N GLY A 149 14.32 5.05 0.12
CA GLY A 149 14.43 5.38 1.54
C GLY A 149 13.17 5.04 2.32
N LEU A 150 11.98 5.29 1.77
CA LEU A 150 10.70 4.86 2.37
C LEU A 150 10.65 3.34 2.57
N VAL A 151 11.05 2.57 1.55
CA VAL A 151 11.09 1.10 1.61
C VAL A 151 12.10 0.63 2.67
N ILE A 152 13.31 1.19 2.66
CA ILE A 152 14.39 0.83 3.59
C ILE A 152 13.96 1.09 5.04
N ASP A 153 13.38 2.25 5.33
CA ASP A 153 12.98 2.61 6.69
C ASP A 153 11.84 1.74 7.19
N THR A 154 10.82 1.54 6.35
CA THR A 154 9.63 0.77 6.72
C THR A 154 9.98 -0.70 6.95
N LEU A 155 10.61 -1.34 5.98
CA LEU A 155 11.00 -2.76 6.10
C LEU A 155 12.09 -2.97 7.15
N GLY A 156 13.01 -2.01 7.31
CA GLY A 156 14.04 -2.02 8.34
C GLY A 156 13.43 -1.98 9.74
N ALA A 157 12.46 -1.11 9.99
CA ALA A 157 11.76 -1.02 11.27
C ALA A 157 10.96 -2.29 11.58
N GLU A 158 10.26 -2.87 10.59
CA GLU A 158 9.53 -4.14 10.77
C GLU A 158 10.47 -5.31 11.03
N GLY A 159 11.55 -5.42 10.24
CA GLY A 159 12.59 -6.42 10.43
C GLY A 159 13.25 -6.33 11.80
N LEU A 160 13.52 -5.11 12.28
CA LEU A 160 14.09 -4.88 13.62
C LEU A 160 13.16 -5.36 14.73
N LYS A 161 11.84 -5.18 14.60
CA LYS A 161 10.85 -5.68 15.58
C LYS A 161 10.92 -7.20 15.68
N VAL A 162 10.85 -7.91 14.55
CA VAL A 162 10.93 -9.38 14.51
C VAL A 162 12.27 -9.88 15.03
N TYR A 163 13.37 -9.24 14.64
CA TYR A 163 14.71 -9.57 15.13
C TYR A 163 14.82 -9.40 16.66
N THR A 164 14.28 -8.31 17.19
CA THR A 164 14.30 -8.02 18.63
C THR A 164 13.45 -9.02 19.41
N ALA A 165 12.25 -9.35 18.92
CA ALA A 165 11.41 -10.40 19.50
C ALA A 165 12.14 -11.76 19.50
N GLY A 166 12.77 -12.14 18.38
CA GLY A 166 13.57 -13.35 18.27
C GLY A 166 14.75 -13.39 19.25
N LYS A 167 15.45 -12.26 19.45
CA LYS A 167 16.50 -12.14 20.47
C LYS A 167 15.93 -12.34 21.88
N ALA A 168 14.78 -11.75 22.18
CA ALA A 168 14.16 -11.88 23.49
C ALA A 168 13.72 -13.32 23.77
N VAL A 169 13.13 -14.01 22.78
CA VAL A 169 12.81 -15.45 22.87
C VAL A 169 14.07 -16.29 23.10
N LYS A 170 15.17 -15.98 22.41
CA LYS A 170 16.46 -16.66 22.62
C LYS A 170 16.98 -16.48 24.05
N GLN A 171 16.81 -15.31 24.65
CA GLN A 171 17.20 -15.06 26.04
C GLN A 171 16.29 -15.81 27.02
N ALA A 172 14.97 -15.76 26.81
CA ALA A 172 13.99 -16.45 27.65
C ALA A 172 14.16 -17.98 27.66
N ALA A 173 14.83 -18.56 26.66
CA ALA A 173 15.17 -19.98 26.65
C ALA A 173 15.93 -20.40 27.91
N TYR A 174 16.75 -19.53 28.50
CA TYR A 174 17.44 -19.81 29.76
C TYR A 174 16.46 -19.97 30.93
N ASP A 175 15.51 -19.05 31.09
CA ASP A 175 14.50 -19.10 32.14
C ASP A 175 13.58 -20.33 31.98
N VAL A 176 13.22 -20.66 30.74
CA VAL A 176 12.46 -21.88 30.41
C VAL A 176 13.23 -23.12 30.85
N GLN A 177 14.52 -23.24 30.55
CA GLN A 177 15.33 -24.41 30.94
C GLN A 177 15.38 -24.64 32.45
N HIS A 178 15.29 -23.57 33.25
CA HIS A 178 15.34 -23.66 34.72
C HIS A 178 13.95 -23.73 35.38
N SER A 179 12.88 -23.57 34.60
CA SER A 179 11.51 -23.67 35.10
C SER A 179 11.15 -25.11 35.48
N SER A 180 10.37 -25.31 36.55
CA SER A 180 9.94 -26.65 36.97
C SER A 180 9.08 -27.36 35.92
N TRP A 181 8.24 -26.62 35.21
CA TRP A 181 7.33 -27.12 34.19
C TRP A 181 8.02 -27.54 32.89
N SER A 182 9.27 -27.10 32.62
CA SER A 182 9.97 -27.44 31.37
C SER A 182 10.47 -28.88 31.33
N LYS A 183 10.50 -29.56 32.49
CA LYS A 183 10.82 -30.98 32.63
C LYS A 183 9.62 -31.89 32.32
N ALA A 184 8.42 -31.32 32.17
CA ALA A 184 7.23 -32.08 31.84
C ALA A 184 7.35 -32.70 30.44
N SER A 185 6.71 -33.86 30.23
CA SER A 185 6.67 -34.46 28.90
C SER A 185 5.83 -33.60 27.95
N VAL A 186 6.41 -33.23 26.82
CA VAL A 186 5.71 -32.58 25.71
C VAL A 186 4.69 -33.55 25.13
N GLN A 187 3.41 -33.20 25.26
CA GLN A 187 2.29 -33.94 24.68
C GLN A 187 2.25 -33.77 23.16
N ASP A 188 1.76 -34.78 22.44
CA ASP A 188 1.50 -34.76 20.99
C ASP A 188 2.67 -34.18 20.15
N ARG A 189 3.88 -34.72 20.33
CA ARG A 189 5.07 -34.23 19.62
C ARG A 189 4.93 -34.37 18.11
N ASP A 190 4.36 -35.48 17.65
CA ASP A 190 4.19 -35.78 16.23
C ASP A 190 3.14 -34.86 15.60
N GLY A 191 2.00 -34.63 16.27
CA GLY A 191 0.99 -33.68 15.81
C GLY A 191 1.52 -32.23 15.77
N ARG A 192 2.34 -31.83 16.75
CA ARG A 192 3.00 -30.51 16.75
C ARG A 192 3.98 -30.33 15.60
N LEU A 193 4.78 -31.36 15.29
CA LEU A 193 5.69 -31.35 14.15
C LEU A 193 4.93 -31.34 12.81
N ALA A 194 3.89 -32.18 12.69
CA ALA A 194 3.04 -32.23 11.51
C ALA A 194 2.38 -30.87 11.27
N TYR A 195 1.83 -30.24 12.31
CA TYR A 195 1.27 -28.90 12.24
C TYR A 195 2.28 -27.88 11.74
N ALA A 196 3.49 -27.85 12.30
CA ALA A 196 4.53 -26.90 11.89
C ALA A 196 4.90 -27.07 10.40
N LYS A 197 5.07 -28.32 9.94
CA LYS A 197 5.35 -28.61 8.53
C LYS A 197 4.20 -28.13 7.63
N THR A 198 2.97 -28.48 7.97
CA THR A 198 1.78 -28.08 7.20
C THR A 198 1.62 -26.57 7.15
N MET A 199 1.71 -25.87 8.28
CA MET A 199 1.52 -24.42 8.31
C MET A 199 2.64 -23.65 7.59
N SER A 200 3.87 -24.16 7.63
CA SER A 200 4.99 -23.56 6.88
C SER A 200 4.91 -23.79 5.35
N ALA A 201 4.00 -24.65 4.90
CA ALA A 201 3.81 -24.98 3.48
C ALA A 201 2.55 -24.34 2.87
N ILE A 202 1.65 -23.79 3.69
CA ILE A 202 0.40 -23.19 3.24
C ILE A 202 0.58 -21.67 3.15
N PRO A 203 0.35 -21.07 1.96
CA PRO A 203 0.30 -19.61 1.83
C PRO A 203 -0.77 -19.02 2.75
N ALA A 204 -0.39 -18.02 3.56
CA ALA A 204 -1.31 -17.28 4.40
C ALA A 204 -2.15 -16.32 3.56
N LEU A 205 -3.40 -16.11 3.97
CA LEU A 205 -4.22 -15.04 3.40
C LEU A 205 -3.87 -13.71 4.06
N GLY A 206 -4.08 -12.62 3.32
CA GLY A 206 -4.03 -11.28 3.86
C GLY A 206 -5.16 -11.06 4.87
N ASP A 207 -4.96 -10.10 5.77
CA ASP A 207 -6.03 -9.64 6.65
C ASP A 207 -6.94 -8.69 5.85
N THR A 208 -8.25 -8.89 5.88
CA THR A 208 -9.19 -8.12 5.05
C THR A 208 -9.12 -6.61 5.31
N SER A 209 -8.89 -6.20 6.57
CA SER A 209 -8.74 -4.80 6.93
C SER A 209 -7.44 -4.21 6.37
N ASP A 210 -6.38 -5.02 6.37
CA ASP A 210 -5.06 -4.62 5.91
C ASP A 210 -4.97 -4.60 4.37
N VAL A 211 -5.62 -5.55 3.71
CA VAL A 211 -5.84 -5.55 2.25
C VAL A 211 -6.57 -4.28 1.83
N ALA A 212 -7.66 -3.91 2.52
CA ALA A 212 -8.40 -2.70 2.23
C ALA A 212 -7.52 -1.45 2.42
N ALA A 213 -6.75 -1.37 3.51
CA ALA A 213 -5.86 -0.25 3.77
C ALA A 213 -4.77 -0.12 2.70
N LEU A 214 -4.11 -1.23 2.33
CA LEU A 214 -3.07 -1.25 1.29
C LEU A 214 -3.64 -0.94 -0.10
N GLN A 215 -4.87 -1.36 -0.40
CA GLN A 215 -5.54 -0.99 -1.63
C GLN A 215 -5.75 0.53 -1.72
N GLN A 216 -6.25 1.16 -0.65
CA GLN A 216 -6.42 2.62 -0.60
C GLN A 216 -5.09 3.38 -0.68
N ALA A 217 -4.04 2.84 -0.05
CA ALA A 217 -2.69 3.40 -0.14
C ALA A 217 -2.10 3.31 -1.56
N SER A 218 -2.35 2.20 -2.27
CA SER A 218 -1.81 1.99 -3.63
C SER A 218 -2.36 2.98 -4.67
N VAL A 219 -3.58 3.48 -4.46
CA VAL A 219 -4.23 4.46 -5.35
C VAL A 219 -4.08 5.90 -4.84
N GLY A 220 -3.41 6.10 -3.70
CA GLY A 220 -3.22 7.41 -3.07
C GLY A 220 -4.46 7.97 -2.36
N ALA A 221 -5.51 7.18 -2.14
CA ALA A 221 -6.73 7.62 -1.47
C ALA A 221 -6.55 7.73 0.05
N GLN A 222 -5.74 6.85 0.65
CA GLN A 222 -5.33 6.91 2.06
C GLN A 222 -3.84 6.56 2.16
N PRO A 223 -2.93 7.55 2.17
CA PRO A 223 -1.50 7.28 2.18
C PRO A 223 -1.07 6.60 3.49
N LEU A 224 -0.08 5.72 3.38
CA LEU A 224 0.66 5.24 4.55
C LEU A 224 1.40 6.46 5.12
N SER A 225 1.20 6.78 6.40
CA SER A 225 1.82 7.95 7.06
C SER A 225 3.33 7.75 7.25
N LEU A 226 4.07 7.73 6.14
CA LEU A 226 5.51 7.49 6.08
C LEU A 226 6.26 8.83 6.06
N THR A 227 7.47 8.82 6.60
CA THR A 227 8.34 10.01 6.60
C THR A 227 9.31 9.93 5.41
N PRO A 228 9.22 10.86 4.42
CA PRO A 228 10.12 10.84 3.27
C PRO A 228 11.58 11.04 3.68
N ARG A 229 12.46 10.23 3.09
CA ARG A 229 13.91 10.33 3.27
C ARG A 229 14.60 9.78 2.03
N SER A 230 15.58 10.49 1.47
CA SER A 230 16.45 9.92 0.43
C SER A 230 17.40 8.88 1.01
N ALA A 231 17.61 7.79 0.29
CA ALA A 231 18.68 6.83 0.53
C ALA A 231 19.61 6.77 -0.69
N SER A 232 20.92 6.63 -0.47
CA SER A 232 21.87 6.34 -1.55
C SER A 232 22.05 4.84 -1.74
N GLY A 233 22.30 4.42 -2.98
CA GLY A 233 22.64 3.03 -3.29
C GLY A 233 24.02 2.59 -2.76
N PRO A 234 24.40 1.30 -2.95
CA PRO A 234 23.64 0.27 -3.65
C PRO A 234 22.42 -0.22 -2.85
N TYR A 235 21.30 -0.45 -3.54
CA TYR A 235 20.07 -0.96 -2.92
C TYR A 235 20.02 -2.49 -2.88
N SER A 236 19.28 -3.04 -1.92
CA SER A 236 19.05 -4.48 -1.86
C SER A 236 18.12 -4.95 -3.00
N PRO A 237 18.16 -6.25 -3.37
CA PRO A 237 17.26 -6.78 -4.39
C PRO A 237 15.77 -6.57 -4.10
N VAL A 238 15.36 -6.54 -2.83
CA VAL A 238 13.96 -6.29 -2.44
C VAL A 238 13.56 -4.85 -2.75
N VAL A 239 14.42 -3.87 -2.45
CA VAL A 239 14.17 -2.46 -2.76
C VAL A 239 14.09 -2.29 -4.27
N ILE A 240 15.07 -2.82 -5.00
CA ILE A 240 15.13 -2.74 -6.48
C ILE A 240 13.85 -3.32 -7.10
N ARG A 241 13.45 -4.53 -6.69
CA ARG A 241 12.25 -5.20 -7.22
C ARG A 241 10.93 -4.59 -6.74
N GLY A 242 10.95 -3.86 -5.62
CA GLY A 242 9.78 -3.12 -5.15
C GLY A 242 9.55 -1.84 -5.95
N LEU A 243 10.62 -1.23 -6.49
CA LEU A 243 10.52 -0.06 -7.37
C LEU A 243 10.09 -0.43 -8.79
N ALA A 244 10.42 -1.64 -9.26
CA ALA A 244 10.14 -2.13 -10.61
C ALA A 244 8.71 -2.68 -10.76
#